data_AF-A0A4R8EE81-F1
#
_entry.id   AF-A0A4R8EE81-F1
#
_cell.length_a   1.000
_cell.length_b   1.000
_cell.length_c   1.000
_cell.angle_alpha   90.00
_cell.angle_beta   90.00
_cell.angle_gamma   90.00
#
_symmetry.space_group_name_H-M   'P 1'
#
loop_
_entity.id
_entity.type
_entity.pdbx_description
1 polymer ?
#
loop_
_entity_poly.entity_id
_entity_poly.type
_entity_poly.pdbx_seq_one_letter_code
_entity_poly.pdbx_strand_id
1 'polypeptide(L)'
;MQAPVSSLNDKDIEMLADKLKDWNFEVVGTTSWKDSQVSLGGINTTEIGPYTLESTIVPDLFFAGEVMDVAGESGGYNLQWSWSTGYLAGSTAPSE
;
A
#
# COMPACT_ATOMS: atom_id res chain seq x y z
N MET A 1 5.40 -38.57 -5.45
CA MET A 1 6.54 -39.29 -6.05
C MET A 1 7.79 -38.75 -5.38
N GLN A 2 8.54 -39.58 -4.66
CA GLN A 2 9.72 -39.15 -3.89
C GLN A 2 10.91 -39.96 -4.42
N ALA A 3 11.99 -39.27 -4.81
CA ALA A 3 13.23 -39.88 -5.27
C ALA A 3 14.38 -39.42 -4.37
N PRO A 4 15.38 -40.28 -4.07
CA PRO A 4 16.53 -39.88 -3.29
C PRO A 4 17.34 -38.83 -4.06
N VAL A 5 17.90 -37.82 -3.36
CA VAL A 5 18.71 -36.76 -3.98
C VAL A 5 19.88 -37.33 -4.80
N SER A 6 20.43 -38.46 -4.37
CA SER A 6 21.49 -39.18 -5.07
C SER A 6 21.11 -39.73 -6.46
N SER A 7 19.81 -39.74 -6.80
CA SER A 7 19.32 -40.19 -8.11
C SER A 7 19.11 -39.07 -9.13
N LEU A 8 19.32 -37.81 -8.74
CA LEU A 8 19.14 -36.66 -9.63
C LEU A 8 20.35 -36.50 -10.54
N ASN A 9 20.11 -36.29 -11.83
CA ASN A 9 21.13 -35.85 -12.78
C ASN A 9 21.10 -34.33 -12.96
N ASP A 10 22.07 -33.80 -13.72
CA ASP A 10 22.19 -32.35 -13.95
C ASP A 10 20.92 -31.73 -14.55
N LYS A 11 20.23 -32.44 -15.46
CA LYS A 11 18.98 -31.97 -16.05
C LYS A 11 17.85 -31.88 -15.02
N ASP A 12 17.75 -32.85 -14.11
CA ASP A 12 16.76 -32.82 -13.04
C ASP A 12 17.03 -31.63 -12.10
N ILE A 13 18.30 -31.35 -11.82
CA ILE A 13 18.75 -30.22 -11.00
C ILE A 13 18.43 -28.89 -11.70
N GLU A 14 18.73 -28.77 -12.99
CA GLU A 14 18.41 -27.58 -13.79
C GLU A 14 16.90 -27.33 -13.82
N MET A 15 16.08 -28.35 -14.11
CA MET A 15 14.63 -28.22 -14.10
C MET A 15 14.07 -27.80 -12.73
N LEU A 16 14.65 -28.29 -11.64
CA LEU A 16 14.27 -27.88 -10.30
C LEU A 16 14.67 -26.43 -10.02
N ALA A 17 15.91 -26.06 -10.37
CA ALA A 17 16.43 -24.71 -10.17
C ALA A 17 15.59 -23.68 -10.95
N ASP A 18 15.22 -24.01 -12.19
CA ASP A 18 14.37 -23.15 -13.03
C ASP A 18 13.00 -22.96 -12.40
N LYS A 19 12.35 -24.04 -11.94
CA LYS A 19 11.06 -23.94 -11.26
C LYS A 19 11.11 -23.14 -9.95
N LEU A 20 12.21 -23.19 -9.21
CA LEU A 20 12.35 -22.48 -7.94
C LEU A 20 12.70 -21.00 -8.12
N LYS A 21 13.43 -20.66 -9.19
CA LYS A 21 13.85 -19.28 -9.48
C LYS A 21 12.86 -18.53 -10.37
N ASP A 22 12.12 -19.23 -11.22
CA ASP A 22 11.13 -18.69 -12.14
C ASP A 22 9.78 -19.42 -11.97
N TRP A 23 9.29 -19.38 -10.73
CA TRP A 23 8.01 -19.98 -10.40
C TRP A 23 6.87 -19.08 -10.84
N ASN A 24 6.30 -19.40 -12.00
CA ASN A 24 5.18 -18.66 -12.56
C ASN A 24 3.84 -19.11 -11.95
N PHE A 25 3.02 -18.14 -11.55
CA PHE A 25 1.66 -18.34 -11.07
C PHE A 25 0.68 -17.55 -11.93
N GLU A 26 -0.45 -18.16 -12.27
CA GLU A 26 -1.56 -17.44 -12.90
C GLU A 26 -2.29 -16.59 -11.86
N VAL A 27 -2.32 -15.28 -12.06
CA VAL A 27 -3.04 -14.35 -11.19
C VAL A 27 -4.51 -14.33 -11.61
N VAL A 28 -5.37 -14.91 -10.77
CA VAL A 28 -6.81 -15.06 -11.06
C VAL A 28 -7.67 -13.90 -10.50
N GLY A 29 -7.09 -13.01 -9.71
CA GLY A 29 -7.78 -11.86 -9.10
C GLY A 29 -7.14 -11.40 -7.79
N THR A 30 -7.86 -10.53 -7.09
CA THR A 30 -7.48 -10.02 -5.75
C THR A 30 -8.41 -10.57 -4.67
N THR A 31 -7.99 -10.48 -3.41
CA THR A 31 -8.84 -10.78 -2.26
C THR A 31 -9.93 -9.71 -2.07
N SER A 32 -10.81 -9.93 -1.09
CA SER A 32 -11.89 -9.00 -0.80
C SER A 32 -11.39 -7.74 -0.08
N TRP A 33 -12.22 -6.69 -0.06
CA TRP A 33 -11.93 -5.48 0.70
C TRP A 33 -11.63 -5.75 2.18
N LYS A 34 -12.28 -6.75 2.78
CA LYS A 34 -12.08 -7.11 4.20
C LYS A 34 -10.66 -7.61 4.49
N ASP A 35 -9.99 -8.12 3.47
CA ASP A 35 -8.62 -8.64 3.56
C ASP A 35 -7.59 -7.59 3.11
N SER A 36 -8.04 -6.43 2.64
CA SER A 36 -7.18 -5.34 2.17
C SER A 36 -6.67 -4.53 3.36
N GLN A 37 -5.39 -4.14 3.31
CA GLN A 37 -4.74 -3.38 4.39
C GLN A 37 -4.86 -1.86 4.23
N VAL A 38 -5.07 -1.39 3.00
CA VAL A 38 -5.11 0.03 2.64
C VAL A 38 -6.02 0.23 1.43
N SER A 39 -6.58 1.43 1.33
CA SER A 39 -7.38 1.92 0.23
C SER A 39 -6.49 2.63 -0.81
N LEU A 40 -6.61 2.29 -2.09
CA LEU A 40 -6.09 3.12 -3.18
C LEU A 40 -7.20 4.07 -3.66
N GLY A 41 -6.85 5.33 -3.92
CA GLY A 41 -7.82 6.39 -4.18
C GLY A 41 -8.12 7.21 -2.94
N GLY A 42 -9.11 8.10 -3.04
CA GLY A 42 -9.55 8.95 -1.94
C GLY A 42 -9.97 10.33 -2.43
N ILE A 43 -9.93 11.31 -1.53
CA ILE A 43 -10.15 12.72 -1.88
C ILE A 43 -8.96 13.21 -2.69
N ASN A 44 -9.25 13.83 -3.85
CA ASN A 44 -8.26 14.37 -4.74
C ASN A 44 -7.36 15.38 -4.02
N THR A 45 -6.07 15.08 -3.92
CA THR A 45 -5.11 15.91 -3.19
C THR A 45 -4.87 17.28 -3.83
N THR A 46 -5.24 17.49 -5.10
CA THR A 46 -5.18 18.83 -5.72
C THR A 46 -6.22 19.80 -5.15
N GLU A 47 -7.23 19.29 -4.44
CA GLU A 47 -8.30 20.07 -3.79
C GLU A 47 -8.02 20.29 -2.30
N ILE A 48 -6.79 20.00 -1.86
CA ILE A 48 -6.35 20.10 -0.48
C ILE A 48 -5.10 21.00 -0.42
N GLY A 49 -5.09 21.96 0.49
CA GLY A 49 -3.95 22.83 0.74
C GLY A 49 -2.73 22.02 1.18
N PRO A 50 -1.58 22.06 0.48
CA PRO A 50 -0.45 21.16 0.74
C PRO A 50 0.24 21.39 2.08
N TYR A 51 0.06 22.56 2.69
CA TYR A 51 0.66 22.94 3.97
C TYR A 51 -0.37 23.20 5.07
N THR A 52 -1.66 23.21 4.74
CA THR A 52 -2.75 23.44 5.71
C THR A 52 -3.64 22.22 5.89
N LEU A 53 -3.71 21.37 4.88
CA LEU A 53 -4.68 20.28 4.75
C LEU A 53 -6.15 20.70 4.77
N GLU A 54 -6.40 22.00 4.57
CA GLU A 54 -7.73 22.56 4.38
C GLU A 54 -8.21 22.29 2.94
N SER A 55 -9.51 22.08 2.76
CA SER A 55 -10.14 22.02 1.45
C SER A 55 -10.01 23.36 0.73
N THR A 56 -9.67 23.31 -0.54
CA THR A 56 -9.67 24.51 -1.40
C THR A 56 -11.08 24.89 -1.88
N ILE A 57 -12.09 24.06 -1.59
CA ILE A 57 -13.48 24.22 -2.03
C ILE A 57 -14.36 24.69 -0.88
N VAL A 58 -14.20 24.11 0.30
CA VAL A 58 -15.00 24.39 1.49
C VAL A 58 -14.09 24.94 2.59
N PRO A 59 -14.19 26.23 2.93
CA PRO A 59 -13.42 26.80 4.04
C PRO A 59 -13.69 26.07 5.36
N ASP A 60 -12.69 26.02 6.22
CA ASP A 60 -12.72 25.39 7.55
C ASP A 60 -12.98 23.87 7.55
N LEU A 61 -12.89 23.21 6.39
CA LEU A 61 -12.94 21.75 6.26
C LEU A 61 -11.55 21.19 6.03
N PHE A 62 -11.09 20.27 6.89
CA PHE A 62 -9.75 19.69 6.83
C PHE A 62 -9.79 18.18 6.64
N PHE A 63 -8.77 17.63 6.00
CA PHE A 63 -8.63 16.19 5.77
C PHE A 63 -7.28 15.67 6.25
N ALA A 64 -7.25 14.44 6.74
CA ALA A 64 -6.03 13.77 7.18
C ALA A 64 -6.16 12.26 7.05
N GLY A 65 -5.01 11.58 6.91
CA GLY A 65 -4.93 10.13 6.85
C GLY A 65 -5.41 9.53 5.53
N GLU A 66 -5.86 8.27 5.62
CA GLU A 66 -6.18 7.40 4.48
C GLU A 66 -7.38 7.86 3.64
N VAL A 67 -8.16 8.84 4.10
CA VAL A 67 -9.27 9.39 3.30
C VAL A 67 -8.78 10.20 2.10
N MET A 68 -7.55 10.69 2.16
CA MET A 68 -6.89 11.41 1.06
C MET A 68 -6.38 10.41 0.02
N ASP A 69 -6.32 10.80 -1.25
CA ASP A 69 -5.75 9.99 -2.33
C ASP A 69 -4.22 9.90 -2.24
N VAL A 70 -3.75 9.21 -1.21
CA VAL A 70 -2.35 8.91 -0.90
C VAL A 70 -2.27 7.54 -0.25
N ALA A 71 -1.50 6.64 -0.85
CA ALA A 71 -1.21 5.34 -0.29
C ALA A 71 0.29 5.05 -0.36
N GLY A 72 0.85 4.56 0.76
CA GLY A 72 2.21 4.09 0.85
C GLY A 72 2.31 2.56 0.76
N GLU A 73 3.53 2.06 0.51
CA GLU A 73 3.82 0.64 0.62
C GLU A 73 3.67 0.12 2.07
N SER A 74 3.66 -1.20 2.23
CA SER A 74 3.77 -1.80 3.56
C SER A 74 5.10 -1.43 4.23
N GLY A 75 5.13 -1.35 5.57
CA GLY A 75 6.32 -0.95 6.32
C GLY A 75 6.14 0.27 7.21
N GLY A 76 4.90 0.73 7.42
CA GLY A 76 4.57 1.82 8.33
C GLY A 76 4.33 3.17 7.66
N TYR A 77 4.44 3.27 6.34
CA TYR A 77 4.27 4.51 5.59
C TYR A 77 2.84 5.09 5.70
N ASN A 78 1.79 4.26 5.62
CA ASN A 78 0.41 4.73 5.79
C ASN A 78 0.13 5.24 7.22
N LEU A 79 0.75 4.64 8.23
CA LEU A 79 0.68 5.12 9.61
C LEU A 79 1.41 6.46 9.73
N GLN A 80 2.64 6.55 9.21
CA GLN A 80 3.42 7.79 9.20
C GLN A 80 2.65 8.93 8.51
N TRP A 81 2.01 8.65 7.36
CA TRP A 81 1.15 9.58 6.65
C TRP A 81 0.01 10.07 7.54
N SER A 82 -0.70 9.15 8.19
CA SER A 82 -1.80 9.47 9.11
C SER A 82 -1.35 10.33 10.29
N TRP A 83 -0.18 10.05 10.88
CA TRP A 83 0.37 10.85 11.99
C TRP A 83 0.78 12.25 11.54
N SER A 84 1.50 12.35 10.43
CA SER A 84 1.98 13.63 9.91
C SER A 84 0.83 14.53 9.48
N THR A 85 -0.15 13.99 8.76
CA THR A 85 -1.31 14.76 8.30
C THR A 85 -2.26 15.08 9.44
N GLY A 86 -2.50 14.16 10.37
CA GLY A 86 -3.30 14.43 11.56
C GLY A 86 -2.72 15.55 12.41
N TYR A 87 -1.40 15.56 12.62
CA TYR A 87 -0.71 16.66 13.29
C TYR A 87 -0.88 17.98 12.54
N LEU A 88 -0.62 17.98 11.22
CA LEU A 88 -0.66 19.19 10.42
C LEU A 88 -2.07 19.79 10.37
N ALA A 89 -3.10 19.00 10.08
CA ALA A 89 -4.48 19.45 10.06
C ALA A 89 -4.92 20.00 11.44
N GLY A 90 -4.50 19.36 12.53
CA GLY A 90 -4.80 19.81 13.88
C GLY A 90 -4.07 21.10 14.29
N SER A 91 -2.86 21.34 13.78
CA SER A 91 -2.08 22.55 14.11
C SER A 91 -2.41 23.76 13.24
N THR A 92 -3.01 23.54 12.07
CA THR A 92 -3.42 24.58 11.12
C THR A 92 -4.88 24.97 11.27
N ALA A 93 -5.71 24.06 11.79
CA ALA A 93 -7.09 24.36 12.12
C ALA A 93 -7.17 25.52 13.13
N PRO A 94 -8.09 26.48 12.95
CA PRO A 94 -8.30 27.56 13.90
C PRO A 94 -8.62 27.01 15.29
N SER A 95 -7.97 27.54 16.33
CA SER A 95 -8.45 27.35 17.70
C SER A 95 -9.68 28.23 17.91
N GLU A 96 -10.76 27.69 18.46
CA GLU A 96 -11.87 28.49 19.01
C GLU A 96 -11.37 29.57 19.98
#